data_AF-A0A6B3EWZ3-F1
#
_entry.id   AF-A0A6B3EWZ3-F1
#
_cell.length_a   1.000
_cell.length_b   1.000
_cell.length_c   1.000
_cell.angle_alpha   90.00
_cell.angle_beta   90.00
_cell.angle_gamma   90.00
#
_symmetry.space_group_name_H-M   'P 1'
#
loop_
_entity.id
_entity.type
_entity.pdbx_description
1 polymer ?
#
loop_
_entity_poly.entity_id
_entity_poly.type
_entity_poly.pdbx_seq_one_letter_code
_entity_poly.pdbx_strand_id
1 'polypeptide(L)'
;MGRYVIRRLLQMIPVFIGATLLIFLMVNVMGDPIAGLCGDRQCDPATASQLRHDLGLDKPVWQQYLTYMGNLFTGDFGTAFNGESV
;
A
#
# COMPACT_ATOMS: atom_id res chain seq x y z
N MET A 1 -30.22 -10.84 17.63
CA MET A 1 -28.76 -10.56 17.80
C MET A 1 -27.99 -10.59 16.48
N GLY A 2 -28.05 -11.65 15.65
CA GLY A 2 -27.26 -11.75 14.40
C GLY A 2 -27.44 -10.59 13.40
N ARG A 3 -28.68 -10.12 13.18
CA ARG A 3 -28.96 -8.96 12.30
C ARG A 3 -28.34 -7.65 12.78
N TYR A 4 -28.18 -7.48 14.10
CA TYR A 4 -27.50 -6.32 14.68
C TYR A 4 -25.99 -6.41 14.46
N VAL A 5 -25.40 -7.59 14.67
CA VAL A 5 -23.96 -7.85 14.43
C VAL A 5 -23.61 -7.64 12.96
N ILE A 6 -24.38 -8.19 12.03
CA ILE A 6 -24.15 -8.01 10.58
C ILE A 6 -24.22 -6.54 10.18
N ARG A 7 -25.22 -5.79 10.69
CA ARG A 7 -25.35 -4.36 10.40
C ARG A 7 -24.17 -3.56 10.96
N ARG A 8 -23.67 -3.92 12.14
CA ARG A 8 -22.49 -3.31 12.77
C ARG A 8 -21.21 -3.59 11.97
N LEU A 9 -21.02 -4.82 11.51
CA LEU A 9 -19.88 -5.20 10.66
C LEU A 9 -19.91 -4.48 9.31
N LEU A 10 -21.07 -4.43 8.66
CA LEU A 10 -21.24 -3.70 7.40
C LEU A 10 -20.98 -2.19 7.55
N GLN A 11 -21.33 -1.59 8.69
CA GLN A 11 -21.02 -0.19 8.99
C GLN A 11 -19.53 0.04 9.27
N MET A 12 -18.81 -0.97 9.76
CA MET A 12 -17.36 -0.89 9.98
C MET A 12 -16.58 -0.87 8.67
N ILE A 13 -17.02 -1.61 7.64
CA ILE A 13 -16.34 -1.71 6.35
C ILE A 13 -16.00 -0.33 5.74
N PRO A 14 -16.94 0.62 5.56
CA PRO A 14 -16.62 1.91 4.97
C PRO A 14 -15.69 2.77 5.85
N VAL A 15 -15.80 2.66 7.18
CA VAL A 15 -14.90 3.36 8.10
C VAL A 15 -13.49 2.78 8.00
N PHE A 16 -13.38 1.46 7.95
CA PHE A 16 -12.11 0.75 7.78
C PHE A 16 -11.44 1.13 6.47
N ILE A 17 -12.17 1.00 5.35
CA ILE A 17 -11.69 1.39 4.01
C ILE A 17 -11.30 2.86 4.00
N GLY A 18 -12.10 3.74 4.59
CA GLY A 18 -11.79 5.17 4.67
C GLY A 18 -10.50 5.43 5.44
N ALA A 19 -10.31 4.79 6.58
CA ALA A 19 -9.09 4.93 7.39
C ALA A 19 -7.85 4.38 6.66
N THR A 20 -7.93 3.18 6.08
CA THR A 20 -6.81 2.58 5.34
C THR A 20 -6.48 3.38 4.09
N LEU A 21 -7.48 3.91 3.38
CA LEU A 21 -7.27 4.77 2.22
C LEU A 21 -6.59 6.09 2.62
N LEU A 22 -7.01 6.70 3.73
CA LEU A 22 -6.37 7.91 4.23
C LEU A 22 -4.89 7.68 4.57
N ILE A 23 -4.58 6.59 5.28
CA ILE A 23 -3.19 6.23 5.61
C ILE A 23 -2.39 5.96 4.33
N PHE A 24 -2.96 5.17 3.41
CA PHE A 24 -2.33 4.86 2.12
C PHE A 24 -2.01 6.13 1.33
N LEU A 25 -2.95 7.05 1.22
CA LEU A 25 -2.74 8.33 0.52
C LEU A 25 -1.70 9.19 1.23
N MET A 26 -1.69 9.23 2.56
CA MET A 26 -0.69 9.97 3.32
C MET A 26 0.72 9.48 3.01
N VAL A 27 0.92 8.16 2.95
CA VAL A 27 2.19 7.54 2.58
C VAL A 27 2.51 7.75 1.10
N ASN A 28 1.53 7.60 0.21
CA ASN A 28 1.72 7.77 -1.23
C ASN A 28 2.16 9.20 -1.62
N VAL A 29 1.71 10.20 -0.86
CA VAL A 29 2.07 11.61 -1.09
C VAL A 29 3.41 12.01 -0.45
N MET A 30 3.95 11.21 0.49
CA MET A 30 5.21 11.54 1.19
C MET A 30 6.46 11.56 0.30
N GLY A 31 6.39 11.05 -0.93
CA GLY A 31 7.47 11.16 -1.92
C GLY A 31 7.63 9.91 -2.76
N ASP A 32 8.69 9.86 -3.56
CA ASP A 32 9.01 8.70 -4.38
C ASP A 32 9.65 7.60 -3.50
N PRO A 33 8.97 6.47 -3.27
CA PRO A 33 9.50 5.39 -2.43
C PRO A 33 10.79 4.79 -3.01
N ILE A 34 11.01 4.91 -4.32
CA ILE A 34 12.25 4.46 -4.97
C ILE A 34 13.41 5.37 -4.59
N ALA A 35 13.18 6.68 -4.48
CA ALA A 35 14.22 7.59 -4.03
C ALA A 35 14.68 7.25 -2.59
N GLY A 36 13.76 6.81 -1.73
CA GLY A 36 14.08 6.32 -0.39
C GLY A 36 14.86 5.01 -0.37
N LEU A 37 14.55 4.07 -1.28
CA LEU A 37 15.23 2.77 -1.41
C LEU A 37 16.70 2.91 -1.86
N CYS A 38 17.02 3.92 -2.65
CA CYS A 38 18.37 4.13 -3.19
C CYS A 38 19.32 4.87 -2.23
N GLY A 39 18.78 5.44 -1.14
CA GLY A 39 19.56 6.24 -0.17
C GLY A 39 20.22 7.47 -0.81
N ASP A 40 21.44 7.80 -0.37
CA ASP A 40 22.23 8.94 -0.88
C ASP A 40 22.79 8.75 -2.31
N ARG A 41 22.64 7.56 -2.92
CA ARG A 41 23.06 7.34 -4.31
C ARG A 41 21.85 7.42 -5.22
N GLN A 42 21.93 8.21 -6.29
CA GLN A 42 20.97 8.06 -7.40
C GLN A 42 21.00 6.61 -7.88
N CYS A 43 19.87 5.91 -7.78
CA CYS A 43 19.73 4.64 -8.50
C CYS A 43 19.97 4.87 -9.99
N ASP A 44 20.58 3.88 -10.64
CA ASP A 44 20.59 3.80 -12.09
C ASP A 44 19.14 3.95 -12.59
N PRO A 45 18.82 4.92 -13.46
CA PRO A 45 17.47 5.14 -13.96
C PRO A 45 16.85 3.90 -14.58
N ALA A 46 17.65 2.99 -15.16
CA ALA A 46 17.17 1.72 -15.67
C ALA A 46 16.61 0.84 -14.53
N THR A 47 17.39 0.61 -13.47
CA THR A 47 16.99 -0.14 -12.28
C THR A 47 15.80 0.52 -11.57
N ALA A 48 15.80 1.84 -11.44
CA ALA A 48 14.72 2.58 -10.83
C ALA A 48 13.40 2.45 -11.60
N SER A 49 13.44 2.33 -12.93
CA SER A 49 12.24 2.11 -13.75
C SER A 49 11.68 0.69 -13.61
N GLN A 50 12.57 -0.32 -13.58
CA GLN A 50 12.19 -1.71 -13.35
C GLN A 50 11.54 -1.88 -11.97
N LEU A 51 12.16 -1.34 -10.92
CA LEU A 51 11.64 -1.41 -9.56
C LEU A 51 10.28 -0.71 -9.42
N ARG A 52 10.06 0.37 -10.19
CA ARG A 52 8.76 1.07 -10.26
C ARG A 52 7.66 0.18 -10.82
N HIS A 53 8.00 -0.61 -11.84
CA HIS A 53 7.09 -1.56 -12.46
C HIS A 53 6.83 -2.77 -11.55
N ASP A 54 7.88 -3.32 -10.93
CA ASP A 54 7.79 -4.48 -10.04
C ASP A 54 6.96 -4.17 -8.79
N LEU A 55 7.11 -2.97 -8.23
CA LEU A 55 6.32 -2.47 -7.10
C LEU A 55 4.93 -1.96 -7.51
N GLY A 56 4.62 -1.93 -8.82
CA GLY A 56 3.35 -1.44 -9.35
C GLY A 56 3.10 0.05 -9.12
N LEU A 57 4.15 0.83 -8.89
CA LEU A 57 4.11 2.27 -8.66
C LEU A 57 3.78 3.06 -9.94
N ASP A 58 3.92 2.41 -11.09
CA ASP A 58 3.49 2.89 -12.41
C ASP A 58 1.97 2.74 -12.63
N LYS A 59 1.27 1.98 -11.79
CA LYS A 59 -0.17 1.74 -11.91
C LYS A 59 -1.00 2.89 -11.32
N PRO A 60 -2.27 3.06 -11.75
CA PRO A 60 -3.18 4.01 -11.14
C PRO A 60 -3.32 3.81 -9.62
N VAL A 61 -3.48 4.90 -8.86
CA VAL A 61 -3.60 4.90 -7.39
C VAL A 61 -4.66 3.91 -6.87
N TRP A 62 -5.78 3.77 -7.59
CA TRP A 62 -6.83 2.81 -7.22
C TRP A 62 -6.37 1.35 -7.34
N GLN A 63 -5.52 1.01 -8.33
CA GLN A 63 -4.94 -0.33 -8.46
C GLN A 63 -3.93 -0.59 -7.35
N GLN A 64 -3.07 0.39 -7.04
CA GLN A 64 -2.13 0.28 -5.93
C GLN A 64 -2.86 0.03 -4.60
N TYR A 65 -3.97 0.74 -4.37
CA TYR A 65 -4.80 0.56 -3.19
C TYR A 65 -5.51 -0.80 -3.15
N LEU A 66 -6.01 -1.31 -4.29
CA LEU A 66 -6.61 -2.65 -4.35
C LEU A 66 -5.57 -3.75 -4.06
N THR A 67 -4.35 -3.63 -4.58
CA THR A 67 -3.25 -4.55 -4.26
C THR A 67 -2.92 -4.48 -2.78
N TYR A 68 -2.80 -3.28 -2.21
CA TYR A 68 -2.56 -3.09 -0.77
C TYR A 68 -3.66 -3.71 0.09
N MET A 69 -4.93 -3.49 -0.23
CA MET A 69 -6.06 -4.11 0.46
C MET A 69 -6.03 -5.64 0.31
N GLY A 70 -5.74 -6.16 -0.87
CA GLY A 70 -5.63 -7.60 -1.12
C GLY A 70 -4.59 -8.25 -0.22
N ASN A 71 -3.39 -7.67 -0.19
CA ASN A 71 -2.28 -8.13 0.65
C ASN A 71 -2.63 -8.06 2.14
N LEU A 72 -3.30 -6.99 2.57
CA LEU A 72 -3.78 -6.83 3.95
C LEU A 72 -4.74 -7.95 4.38
N PHE A 73 -5.64 -8.39 3.49
CA PHE A 73 -6.56 -9.49 3.76
C PHE A 73 -5.88 -10.87 3.71
N THR A 74 -4.79 -11.02 2.95
CA THR A 74 -3.97 -12.24 2.96
C THR A 74 -2.97 -12.29 4.12
N GLY A 75 -2.85 -11.23 4.92
CA GLY A 75 -1.89 -11.12 6.00
C GLY A 75 -0.46 -10.83 5.52
N ASP A 76 -0.31 -10.33 4.29
CA ASP A 76 0.95 -9.86 3.72
C ASP A 76 1.03 -8.34 3.92
N PHE A 77 1.92 -7.91 4.81
CA PHE A 77 2.14 -6.49 5.09
C PHE A 77 3.27 -5.89 4.23
N GLY A 78 3.80 -6.67 3.29
CA GLY A 78 4.91 -6.30 2.43
C GLY A 78 6.26 -6.43 3.11
N THR A 79 7.28 -5.92 2.43
CA THR A 79 8.65 -5.87 2.92
C THR A 79 9.01 -4.45 3.35
N ALA A 80 9.62 -4.34 4.52
CA ALA A 80 10.24 -3.12 4.99
C ALA A 80 11.46 -2.76 4.13
N PHE A 81 11.89 -1.50 4.19
CA PHE A 81 13.03 -0.99 3.42
C PHE A 81 14.36 -1.69 3.74
N ASN A 82 14.44 -2.43 4.85
CA ASN A 82 15.58 -3.26 5.22
C ASN A 82 15.52 -4.70 4.62
N GLY A 83 14.49 -5.01 3.84
CA GLY A 83 14.27 -6.32 3.22
C GLY A 83 13.55 -7.34 4.11
N GLU A 84 13.14 -6.98 5.32
CA GLU A 84 12.39 -7.88 6.22
C GLU A 84 10.90 -7.83 5.90
N SER A 85 10.22 -8.98 5.92
CA SER A 85 8.76 -9.04 5.87
C SER A 85 8.17 -8.43 7.15
N VAL A 86 7.18 -7.57 6.99
CA VAL A 86 6.45 -6.95 8.11
C VAL A 86 5.40 -7.91 8.69
#